data_AF-I1P6U0-F1
#
_entry.id   AF-I1P6U0-F1
#
_cell.length_a   1.000
_cell.length_b   1.000
_cell.length_c   1.000
_cell.angle_alpha   90.00
_cell.angle_beta   90.00
_cell.angle_gamma   90.00
#
_symmetry.space_group_name_H-M   'P 1'
#
loop_
_entity.id
_entity.type
_entity.pdbx_description
1 polymer ?
#
loop_
_entity_poly.entity_id
_entity_poly.type
_entity_poly.pdbx_seq_one_letter_code
_entity_poly.pdbx_strand_id
1 'polypeptide(L)'
;MEDSARPTPADSGELPNGAGMAEDAVVAPDAGEAPEEGEESGIANDSETNAALGAEGEPSRPLTMRELLGELKDSGEPSSGRSTLSEGNGIGSAGAERASQDSLQFSSHHDVAMDLINSVTGVDEEGRSRQRILSFAAKRYVSAIERNPEDPDAYYNWALVLQESADNVDPDSSSSKDSLLEEACKKYAEATRLCPTLYDAYYNWAIAIADRAKMRGRTKEAEELWKQAIMNYDKAVQLNWNSPQALNNWGLGLQELSAIVPARDKQTIIKTAISKFRYAIQLQFDFHRAIYNLGTVLYGLAEDTMRSAGPDVSPNDLYSQSAIYVAAAHALKPNYSVYRSALRLVRSMLPLPYLKAGYLTAPPADNTIAPHKHWERSEFVLNHEGLQQVDASESPSSKPLGHMGRSKKYIKVAVEDIVSVSACSDLTLPPGAGLCIETIHGPLFLVADTWESLDGWLDAIRLVYTIFARGKSDVLAGIITG
;
A
#
# COMPACT_ATOMS: atom_id res chain seq x y z
N MET A 1 -32.64 -1.68 77.65
CA MET A 1 -32.00 -0.53 78.32
C MET A 1 -31.30 0.26 77.22
N GLU A 2 -32.10 0.78 76.28
CA GLU A 2 -32.79 2.10 76.36
C GLU A 2 -31.75 3.22 76.20
N ASP A 3 -31.67 3.79 75.00
CA ASP A 3 -32.49 4.92 74.48
C ASP A 3 -31.81 6.25 74.86
N SER A 4 -31.74 7.30 74.06
CA SER A 4 -32.58 7.84 72.98
C SER A 4 -31.82 9.08 72.43
N ALA A 5 -32.08 9.75 71.31
CA ALA A 5 -33.14 9.76 70.31
C ALA A 5 -32.64 10.58 69.09
N ARG A 6 -33.14 10.27 67.89
CA ARG A 6 -33.31 11.22 66.77
C ARG A 6 -34.64 12.00 66.98
N PRO A 7 -34.89 13.09 66.23
CA PRO A 7 -35.74 12.93 65.03
C PRO A 7 -35.39 13.87 63.84
N THR A 8 -35.47 13.33 62.63
CA THR A 8 -35.96 13.99 61.38
C THR A 8 -37.51 13.98 61.41
N PRO A 9 -38.33 14.78 60.65
CA PRO A 9 -38.37 14.73 59.15
C PRO A 9 -39.06 15.90 58.38
N ALA A 10 -39.25 15.68 57.06
CA ALA A 10 -40.38 16.07 56.19
C ALA A 10 -40.45 17.51 55.63
N ASP A 11 -40.96 17.83 54.42
CA ASP A 11 -41.50 17.11 53.25
C ASP A 11 -41.92 18.17 52.19
N SER A 12 -42.10 17.74 50.92
CA SER A 12 -43.00 18.26 49.86
C SER A 12 -42.80 19.68 49.30
N GLY A 13 -42.51 19.83 48.00
CA GLY A 13 -43.49 20.06 46.91
C GLY A 13 -43.05 21.36 46.18
N GLU A 14 -43.16 21.64 44.89
CA GLU A 14 -44.00 21.23 43.77
C GLU A 14 -43.27 21.61 42.45
N LEU A 15 -43.48 20.85 41.37
CA LEU A 15 -43.46 21.32 39.96
C LEU A 15 -44.89 21.85 39.65
N PRO A 16 -45.17 22.75 38.66
CA PRO A 16 -44.97 22.45 37.22
C PRO A 16 -44.95 23.64 36.20
N ASN A 17 -44.92 23.26 34.91
CA ASN A 17 -45.31 24.00 33.68
C ASN A 17 -44.36 25.07 33.12
N GLY A 18 -44.14 25.24 31.81
CA GLY A 18 -44.66 24.70 30.54
C GLY A 18 -43.98 25.53 29.42
N ALA A 19 -43.39 24.95 28.36
CA ALA A 19 -44.00 24.50 27.10
C ALA A 19 -44.73 25.59 26.28
N GLY A 20 -44.23 25.83 25.05
CA GLY A 20 -44.97 26.31 23.87
C GLY A 20 -44.43 27.61 23.26
N MET A 21 -44.33 27.86 21.95
CA MET A 21 -44.51 27.10 20.68
C MET A 21 -44.45 28.16 19.54
N ALA A 22 -44.44 27.69 18.27
CA ALA A 22 -44.60 28.38 16.97
C ALA A 22 -43.29 28.88 16.32
N GLU A 23 -42.78 28.33 15.21
CA GLU A 23 -43.34 27.90 13.89
C GLU A 23 -43.78 29.03 12.93
N ASP A 24 -43.38 28.78 11.67
CA ASP A 24 -43.89 29.19 10.34
C ASP A 24 -43.11 30.24 9.54
N ALA A 25 -42.98 30.17 8.20
CA ALA A 25 -43.01 29.10 7.18
C ALA A 25 -42.80 29.76 5.79
N VAL A 26 -42.44 28.94 4.79
CA VAL A 26 -42.67 29.03 3.32
C VAL A 26 -41.97 30.13 2.49
N VAL A 27 -41.29 29.72 1.39
CA VAL A 27 -41.62 29.99 -0.05
C VAL A 27 -40.51 29.48 -0.98
N ALA A 28 -40.87 28.54 -1.87
CA ALA A 28 -40.23 28.28 -3.17
C ALA A 28 -41.03 29.01 -4.27
N PRO A 29 -40.51 29.24 -5.49
CA PRO A 29 -40.81 28.33 -6.63
C PRO A 29 -39.66 28.26 -7.69
N ASP A 30 -39.42 27.13 -8.36
CA ASP A 30 -39.93 26.70 -9.69
C ASP A 30 -38.91 26.86 -10.84
N ALA A 31 -38.74 25.81 -11.65
CA ALA A 31 -38.30 25.82 -13.05
C ALA A 31 -38.48 24.41 -13.66
N GLY A 32 -39.33 24.32 -14.68
CA GLY A 32 -39.73 23.09 -15.37
C GLY A 32 -38.96 22.74 -16.65
N GLU A 33 -39.29 21.54 -17.11
CA GLU A 33 -39.44 20.99 -18.48
C GLU A 33 -38.43 21.27 -19.63
N ALA A 34 -38.10 20.16 -20.32
CA ALA A 34 -37.39 19.97 -21.60
C ALA A 34 -38.25 20.43 -22.83
N PRO A 35 -37.97 20.17 -24.15
CA PRO A 35 -37.02 19.21 -24.76
C PRO A 35 -36.43 19.56 -26.18
N GLU A 36 -35.85 18.53 -26.83
CA GLU A 36 -35.73 18.24 -28.30
C GLU A 36 -34.68 18.92 -29.20
N GLU A 37 -33.79 18.09 -29.79
CA GLU A 37 -33.59 17.82 -31.24
C GLU A 37 -32.67 18.85 -31.91
N GLY A 38 -31.71 18.55 -32.78
CA GLY A 38 -31.33 17.40 -33.60
C GLY A 38 -30.55 18.02 -34.77
N GLU A 39 -29.48 17.38 -35.26
CA GLU A 39 -29.10 17.37 -36.70
C GLU A 39 -27.79 16.63 -36.93
N GLU A 40 -27.91 15.56 -37.71
CA GLU A 40 -26.84 14.90 -38.44
C GLU A 40 -26.30 15.81 -39.55
N SER A 41 -25.00 15.77 -39.81
CA SER A 41 -24.50 15.67 -41.19
C SER A 41 -23.05 15.15 -41.20
N GLY A 42 -22.82 14.09 -41.98
CA GLY A 42 -21.49 13.55 -42.25
C GLY A 42 -20.80 14.24 -43.42
N ILE A 43 -19.48 14.02 -43.54
CA ILE A 43 -18.81 13.38 -44.69
C ILE A 43 -17.27 13.51 -44.55
N ALA A 44 -16.62 12.34 -44.61
CA ALA A 44 -15.30 11.95 -45.15
C ALA A 44 -13.96 12.65 -44.75
N ASN A 45 -13.09 11.78 -44.21
CA ASN A 45 -11.66 11.53 -44.51
C ASN A 45 -10.71 12.68 -44.83
N ASP A 46 -9.65 12.83 -44.01
CA ASP A 46 -8.29 12.50 -44.44
C ASP A 46 -7.25 12.47 -43.28
N SER A 47 -6.37 11.46 -43.39
CA SER A 47 -5.00 11.24 -42.87
C SER A 47 -4.41 12.03 -41.69
N GLU A 48 -3.96 11.25 -40.69
CA GLU A 48 -2.65 11.31 -40.00
C GLU A 48 -1.93 12.68 -39.82
N THR A 49 -1.86 13.17 -38.56
CA THR A 49 -0.62 13.35 -37.75
C THR A 49 -0.83 14.37 -36.61
N ASN A 50 -0.40 13.99 -35.39
CA ASN A 50 -0.02 14.82 -34.23
C ASN A 50 -0.98 15.89 -33.66
N ALA A 51 -1.47 15.68 -32.43
CA ALA A 51 -1.21 16.56 -31.27
C ALA A 51 -1.99 16.10 -30.02
N ALA A 52 -1.30 16.09 -28.88
CA ALA A 52 -1.89 16.00 -27.56
C ALA A 52 -2.54 17.33 -27.14
N LEU A 53 -3.60 17.24 -26.32
CA LEU A 53 -3.95 18.06 -25.13
C LEU A 53 -5.48 18.23 -25.01
N GLY A 54 -6.03 17.92 -23.83
CA GLY A 54 -7.38 18.31 -23.44
C GLY A 54 -8.01 17.35 -22.42
N ALA A 55 -7.90 17.71 -21.14
CA ALA A 55 -8.61 17.06 -20.03
C ALA A 55 -10.01 17.67 -19.88
N GLU A 56 -11.02 16.83 -19.65
CA GLU A 56 -12.28 17.15 -18.98
C GLU A 56 -12.68 15.93 -18.13
N GLY A 57 -13.10 16.18 -16.90
CA GLY A 57 -13.27 15.17 -15.85
C GLY A 57 -14.57 14.38 -15.97
N GLU A 58 -14.44 13.06 -15.89
CA GLU A 58 -15.54 12.14 -15.61
C GLU A 58 -15.30 11.42 -14.26
N PRO A 59 -16.35 11.07 -13.50
CA PRO A 59 -16.21 10.36 -12.25
C PRO A 59 -15.59 8.98 -12.50
N SER A 60 -14.52 8.66 -11.76
CA SER A 60 -13.72 7.45 -11.90
C SER A 60 -14.58 6.18 -11.97
N ARG A 61 -14.64 5.56 -13.15
CA ARG A 61 -15.21 4.23 -13.35
C ARG A 61 -14.34 3.18 -12.64
N PRO A 62 -14.91 2.25 -11.85
CA PRO A 62 -14.14 1.17 -11.26
C PRO A 62 -13.56 0.26 -12.36
N LEU A 63 -12.24 0.10 -12.37
CA LEU A 63 -11.51 -0.79 -13.27
C LEU A 63 -11.81 -2.25 -12.92
N THR A 64 -12.07 -3.09 -13.93
CA THR A 64 -12.35 -4.52 -13.73
C THR A 64 -11.05 -5.29 -13.46
N MET A 65 -11.12 -6.38 -12.69
CA MET A 65 -9.94 -7.20 -12.35
C MET A 65 -9.22 -7.75 -13.59
N ARG A 66 -9.95 -7.89 -14.71
CA ARG A 66 -9.46 -8.31 -16.01
C ARG A 66 -8.66 -7.23 -16.74
N GLU A 67 -9.05 -5.96 -16.61
CA GLU A 67 -8.36 -4.81 -17.22
C GLU A 67 -7.01 -4.55 -16.52
N LEU A 68 -6.93 -4.77 -15.20
CA LEU A 68 -5.69 -4.70 -14.43
C LEU A 68 -4.64 -5.76 -14.80
N LEU A 69 -5.08 -6.87 -15.41
CA LEU A 69 -4.21 -8.00 -15.79
C LEU A 69 -3.81 -7.99 -17.27
N GLY A 70 -4.48 -7.17 -18.11
CA GLY A 70 -4.30 -7.14 -19.56
C GLY A 70 -3.02 -6.47 -20.06
N GLU A 71 -2.39 -5.60 -19.25
CA GLU A 71 -1.19 -4.85 -19.65
C GLU A 71 0.13 -5.50 -19.21
N LEU A 72 0.08 -6.69 -18.60
CA LEU A 72 1.27 -7.39 -18.10
C LEU A 72 1.72 -8.47 -19.09
N LYS A 73 2.33 -8.02 -20.19
CA LYS A 73 3.17 -8.88 -21.03
C LYS A 73 4.56 -8.26 -21.18
N ASP A 74 5.46 -8.82 -20.38
CA ASP A 74 6.92 -8.87 -20.58
C ASP A 74 7.69 -7.53 -20.67
N SER A 75 8.35 -7.16 -19.57
CA SER A 75 9.68 -6.51 -19.60
C SER A 75 10.21 -6.33 -18.18
N GLY A 76 11.03 -7.27 -17.73
CA GLY A 76 11.84 -7.13 -16.52
C GLY A 76 13.29 -6.87 -16.89
N GLU A 77 13.60 -5.66 -17.36
CA GLU A 77 14.96 -5.10 -17.41
C GLU A 77 14.89 -3.57 -17.23
N PRO A 78 15.89 -2.93 -16.61
CA PRO A 78 15.90 -1.48 -16.42
C PRO A 78 16.23 -0.79 -17.76
N SER A 79 15.23 -0.15 -18.37
CA SER A 79 15.43 0.65 -19.59
C SER A 79 16.08 1.99 -19.26
N SER A 80 17.30 2.22 -19.76
CA SER A 80 17.94 3.53 -19.82
C SER A 80 17.13 4.48 -20.72
N GLY A 81 16.56 5.53 -20.13
CA GLY A 81 15.86 6.60 -20.84
C GLY A 81 16.86 7.61 -21.41
N ARG A 82 16.83 7.77 -22.74
CA ARG A 82 17.63 8.74 -23.51
C ARG A 82 16.79 10.00 -23.72
N SER A 83 17.22 11.17 -23.24
CA SER A 83 16.59 12.46 -23.55
C SER A 83 17.44 13.30 -24.52
N THR A 84 16.75 14.03 -25.39
CA THR A 84 17.27 14.85 -26.49
C THR A 84 17.43 16.30 -26.05
N LEU A 85 18.60 16.87 -26.33
CA LEU A 85 19.01 18.24 -25.99
C LEU A 85 18.27 19.29 -26.84
N SER A 86 17.81 20.37 -26.21
CA SER A 86 17.48 21.63 -26.86
C SER A 86 18.24 22.76 -26.15
N GLU A 87 19.14 23.42 -26.87
CA GLU A 87 19.95 24.54 -26.40
C GLU A 87 19.13 25.84 -26.29
N GLY A 88 19.37 26.60 -25.21
CA GLY A 88 18.85 27.95 -25.02
C GLY A 88 19.86 28.81 -24.27
N ASN A 89 20.57 29.67 -24.99
CA ASN A 89 21.50 30.69 -24.50
C ASN A 89 20.79 31.81 -23.73
N GLY A 90 21.42 32.36 -22.68
CA GLY A 90 20.99 33.62 -22.06
C GLY A 90 21.82 34.08 -20.86
N ILE A 91 22.63 35.12 -21.06
CA ILE A 91 23.67 35.70 -20.19
C ILE A 91 23.10 36.66 -19.11
N GLY A 92 23.74 36.75 -17.93
CA GLY A 92 23.58 37.90 -17.03
C GLY A 92 24.36 37.81 -15.70
N SER A 93 25.51 38.48 -15.62
CA SER A 93 26.50 38.45 -14.54
C SER A 93 26.20 39.42 -13.38
N ALA A 94 26.17 38.89 -12.15
CA ALA A 94 26.42 39.60 -10.90
C ALA A 94 26.87 38.62 -9.80
N GLY A 95 28.02 37.95 -9.96
CA GLY A 95 28.39 36.84 -9.06
C GLY A 95 29.89 36.60 -8.78
N ALA A 96 30.82 37.41 -9.30
CA ALA A 96 32.23 37.03 -9.39
C ALA A 96 32.94 36.71 -8.04
N GLU A 97 32.52 37.32 -6.92
CA GLU A 97 33.14 37.06 -5.61
C GLU A 97 32.54 35.85 -4.88
N ARG A 98 31.24 35.56 -5.05
CA ARG A 98 30.61 34.31 -4.57
C ARG A 98 31.02 33.12 -5.42
N ALA A 99 31.06 33.30 -6.73
CA ALA A 99 31.44 32.26 -7.68
C ALA A 99 32.84 31.69 -7.44
N SER A 100 33.78 32.50 -6.94
CA SER A 100 35.16 32.05 -6.68
C SER A 100 35.28 31.19 -5.42
N GLN A 101 34.48 31.49 -4.38
CA GLN A 101 34.39 30.65 -3.18
C GLN A 101 33.56 29.40 -3.43
N ASP A 102 32.43 29.55 -4.14
CA ASP A 102 31.58 28.43 -4.55
C ASP A 102 32.35 27.49 -5.48
N SER A 103 33.14 27.98 -6.43
CA SER A 103 33.95 27.12 -7.33
C SER A 103 35.04 26.33 -6.60
N LEU A 104 35.65 26.92 -5.56
CA LEU A 104 36.69 26.24 -4.77
C LEU A 104 36.08 25.17 -3.86
N GLN A 105 34.94 25.46 -3.21
CA GLN A 105 34.20 24.47 -2.44
C GLN A 105 33.66 23.35 -3.34
N PHE A 106 33.10 23.70 -4.49
CA PHE A 106 32.55 22.78 -5.47
C PHE A 106 33.59 21.81 -6.01
N SER A 107 34.79 22.29 -6.37
CA SER A 107 35.93 21.44 -6.73
C SER A 107 36.31 20.49 -5.59
N SER A 108 36.43 21.01 -4.36
CA SER A 108 36.84 20.20 -3.21
C SER A 108 35.87 19.06 -2.87
N HIS A 109 34.56 19.28 -3.06
CA HIS A 109 33.54 18.24 -2.85
C HIS A 109 33.60 17.15 -3.92
N HIS A 110 34.02 17.49 -5.14
CA HIS A 110 34.19 16.49 -6.20
C HIS A 110 35.42 15.62 -5.95
N ASP A 111 36.50 16.22 -5.45
CA ASP A 111 37.72 15.52 -5.09
C ASP A 111 37.48 14.48 -3.98
N VAL A 112 36.75 14.83 -2.92
CA VAL A 112 36.40 13.89 -1.83
C VAL A 112 35.60 12.70 -2.35
N ALA A 113 34.57 12.93 -3.16
CA ALA A 113 33.74 11.86 -3.72
C ALA A 113 34.55 10.94 -4.65
N MET A 114 35.47 11.51 -5.44
CA MET A 114 36.35 10.74 -6.32
C MET A 114 37.38 9.91 -5.53
N ASP A 115 37.97 10.46 -4.47
CA ASP A 115 38.91 9.74 -3.60
C ASP A 115 38.23 8.55 -2.93
N LEU A 116 37.00 8.73 -2.43
CA LEU A 116 36.20 7.64 -1.88
C LEU A 116 35.98 6.53 -2.91
N ILE A 117 35.53 6.86 -4.13
CA ILE A 117 35.30 5.89 -5.21
C ILE A 117 36.58 5.13 -5.59
N ASN A 118 37.72 5.82 -5.64
CA ASN A 118 39.00 5.21 -5.99
C ASN A 118 39.58 4.35 -4.84
N SER A 119 39.16 4.59 -3.60
CA SER A 119 39.59 3.80 -2.44
C SER A 119 38.92 2.43 -2.34
N VAL A 120 37.78 2.24 -3.02
CA VAL A 120 37.06 0.95 -3.05
C VAL A 120 37.84 -0.05 -3.90
N THR A 121 38.10 -1.22 -3.33
CA THR A 121 38.87 -2.28 -4.00
C THR A 121 38.00 -3.42 -4.52
N GLY A 122 36.78 -3.60 -4.03
CA GLY A 122 35.88 -4.71 -4.40
C GLY A 122 36.31 -6.06 -3.79
N VAL A 123 35.34 -6.82 -3.28
CA VAL A 123 35.59 -8.07 -2.54
C VAL A 123 36.07 -9.23 -3.42
N ASP A 124 35.65 -9.27 -4.69
CA ASP A 124 35.97 -10.32 -5.66
C ASP A 124 36.41 -9.73 -7.01
N GLU A 125 36.72 -10.60 -7.99
CA GLU A 125 37.16 -10.15 -9.32
C GLU A 125 36.07 -9.37 -10.06
N GLU A 126 34.81 -9.75 -9.84
CA GLU A 126 33.66 -9.08 -10.44
C GLU A 126 33.49 -7.68 -9.85
N GLY A 127 33.56 -7.55 -8.52
CA GLY A 127 33.52 -6.30 -7.77
C GLY A 127 34.68 -5.38 -8.11
N ARG A 128 35.90 -5.91 -8.26
CA ARG A 128 37.05 -5.15 -8.80
C ARG A 128 36.76 -4.59 -10.19
N SER A 129 36.11 -5.38 -11.04
CA SER A 129 35.79 -4.98 -12.41
C SER A 129 34.66 -3.96 -12.45
N ARG A 130 33.58 -4.17 -11.66
CA ARG A 130 32.52 -3.18 -11.43
C ARG A 130 33.10 -1.87 -10.93
N GLN A 131 34.01 -1.90 -9.96
CA GLN A 131 34.59 -0.66 -9.41
C GLN A 131 35.36 0.14 -10.45
N ARG A 132 36.16 -0.52 -11.31
CA ARG A 132 36.85 0.18 -12.40
C ARG A 132 35.90 0.90 -13.35
N ILE A 133 34.75 0.28 -13.64
CA ILE A 133 33.69 0.88 -14.47
C ILE A 133 33.06 2.08 -13.73
N LEU A 134 32.76 1.94 -12.44
CA LEU A 134 32.21 3.00 -11.61
C LEU A 134 33.16 4.20 -11.50
N SER A 135 34.45 3.97 -11.24
CA SER A 135 35.46 5.03 -11.23
C SER A 135 35.57 5.76 -12.57
N PHE A 136 35.44 5.04 -13.70
CA PHE A 136 35.42 5.66 -15.02
C PHE A 136 34.15 6.48 -15.25
N ALA A 137 32.98 5.96 -14.88
CA ALA A 137 31.70 6.66 -14.99
C ALA A 137 31.68 7.93 -14.12
N ALA A 138 32.17 7.86 -12.88
CA ALA A 138 32.27 9.01 -11.99
C ALA A 138 33.08 10.15 -12.63
N LYS A 139 34.26 9.84 -13.20
CA LYS A 139 35.08 10.83 -13.94
C LYS A 139 34.32 11.46 -15.09
N ARG A 140 33.48 10.69 -15.80
CA ARG A 140 32.65 11.20 -16.90
C ARG A 140 31.60 12.19 -16.39
N TYR A 141 30.93 11.90 -15.28
CA TYR A 141 29.91 12.78 -14.70
C TYR A 141 30.53 14.03 -14.06
N VAL A 142 31.67 13.93 -13.37
CA VAL A 142 32.44 15.09 -12.91
C VAL A 142 32.75 16.03 -14.08
N SER A 143 33.29 15.48 -15.17
CA SER A 143 33.56 16.23 -16.39
C SER A 143 32.30 16.82 -17.05
N ALA A 144 31.15 16.17 -16.93
CA ALA A 144 29.89 16.69 -17.46
C ALA A 144 29.44 17.90 -16.62
N ILE A 145 29.51 17.79 -15.30
CA ILE A 145 29.18 18.85 -14.34
C ILE A 145 30.13 20.05 -14.49
N GLU A 146 31.43 19.83 -14.70
CA GLU A 146 32.39 20.91 -14.98
C GLU A 146 32.04 21.70 -16.26
N ARG A 147 31.44 21.03 -17.26
CA ARG A 147 31.01 21.66 -18.51
C ARG A 147 29.64 22.32 -18.39
N ASN A 148 28.75 21.71 -17.60
CA ASN A 148 27.41 22.20 -17.33
C ASN A 148 27.03 21.94 -15.86
N PRO A 149 27.27 22.91 -14.96
CA PRO A 149 26.94 22.76 -13.54
C PRO A 149 25.45 22.66 -13.23
N GLU A 150 24.58 22.96 -14.20
CA GLU A 150 23.12 22.95 -14.07
C GLU A 150 22.51 21.70 -14.72
N ASP A 151 23.28 20.63 -14.93
CA ASP A 151 22.81 19.34 -15.46
C ASP A 151 22.32 18.41 -14.32
N PRO A 152 21.01 18.33 -14.02
CA PRO A 152 20.48 17.48 -12.96
C PRO A 152 20.75 15.99 -13.20
N ASP A 153 20.78 15.54 -14.46
CA ASP A 153 20.99 14.14 -14.80
C ASP A 153 22.43 13.72 -14.50
N ALA A 154 23.40 14.62 -14.69
CA ALA A 154 24.80 14.34 -14.33
C ALA A 154 24.97 14.14 -12.81
N TYR A 155 24.33 14.95 -11.97
CA TYR A 155 24.34 14.74 -10.51
C TYR A 155 23.60 13.48 -10.11
N TYR A 156 22.40 13.25 -10.66
CA TYR A 156 21.60 12.07 -10.38
C TYR A 156 22.37 10.78 -10.69
N ASN A 157 22.97 10.69 -11.88
CA ASN A 157 23.72 9.51 -12.28
C ASN A 157 25.02 9.35 -11.50
N TRP A 158 25.68 10.45 -11.11
CA TRP A 158 26.83 10.35 -10.23
C TRP A 158 26.46 9.85 -8.84
N ALA A 159 25.31 10.26 -8.31
CA ALA A 159 24.77 9.75 -7.05
C ALA A 159 24.52 8.23 -7.11
N LEU A 160 24.01 7.72 -8.24
CA LEU A 160 23.87 6.27 -8.46
C LEU A 160 25.22 5.55 -8.44
N VAL A 161 26.24 6.12 -9.08
CA VAL A 161 27.61 5.56 -9.07
C VAL A 161 28.18 5.49 -7.65
N LEU A 162 27.89 6.50 -6.82
CA LEU A 162 28.30 6.53 -5.41
C LEU A 162 27.57 5.45 -4.60
N GLN A 163 26.26 5.27 -4.78
CA GLN A 163 25.50 4.19 -4.13
C GLN A 163 26.01 2.80 -4.53
N GLU A 164 26.20 2.56 -5.83
CA GLU A 164 26.72 1.27 -6.32
C GLU A 164 28.14 1.03 -5.81
N SER A 165 28.98 2.07 -5.72
CA SER A 165 30.31 1.96 -5.11
C SER A 165 30.21 1.59 -3.63
N ALA A 166 29.23 2.15 -2.91
CA ALA A 166 28.97 1.85 -1.49
C ALA A 166 28.56 0.38 -1.29
N ASP A 167 27.80 -0.21 -2.22
CA ASP A 167 27.44 -1.63 -2.18
C ASP A 167 28.60 -2.56 -2.55
N ASN A 168 29.61 -2.04 -3.24
CA ASN A 168 30.81 -2.77 -3.60
C ASN A 168 31.93 -2.69 -2.53
N VAL A 169 31.71 -1.94 -1.44
CA VAL A 169 32.60 -1.86 -0.27
C VAL A 169 32.58 -3.19 0.49
N ASP A 170 33.72 -3.57 1.06
CA ASP A 170 33.82 -4.72 1.96
C ASP A 170 32.85 -4.57 3.16
N PRO A 171 32.05 -5.59 3.50
CA PRO A 171 31.12 -5.53 4.63
C PRO A 171 31.74 -5.07 5.96
N ASP A 172 33.04 -5.31 6.18
CA ASP A 172 33.75 -4.91 7.39
C ASP A 172 34.11 -3.41 7.41
N SER A 173 33.95 -2.70 6.29
CA SER A 173 34.34 -1.30 6.10
C SER A 173 33.15 -0.32 6.15
N SER A 174 32.33 -0.41 7.19
CA SER A 174 31.09 0.37 7.37
C SER A 174 31.26 1.90 7.26
N SER A 175 32.38 2.46 7.74
CA SER A 175 32.64 3.91 7.67
C SER A 175 32.83 4.43 6.23
N SER A 176 33.44 3.62 5.36
CA SER A 176 33.64 3.98 3.95
C SER A 176 32.32 3.91 3.19
N LYS A 177 31.48 2.91 3.51
CA LYS A 177 30.14 2.78 2.95
C LYS A 177 29.26 3.99 3.29
N ASP A 178 29.22 4.39 4.56
CA ASP A 178 28.42 5.55 4.99
C ASP A 178 28.90 6.86 4.35
N SER A 179 30.22 7.05 4.20
CA SER A 179 30.78 8.24 3.54
C SER A 179 30.36 8.34 2.07
N LEU A 180 30.38 7.21 1.35
CA LEU A 180 29.90 7.15 -0.04
C LEU A 180 28.40 7.45 -0.15
N LEU A 181 27.59 6.90 0.76
CA LEU A 181 26.15 7.19 0.79
C LEU A 181 25.85 8.64 1.16
N GLU A 182 26.63 9.26 2.03
CA GLU A 182 26.49 10.68 2.34
C GLU A 182 26.79 11.56 1.12
N GLU A 183 27.86 11.28 0.38
CA GLU A 183 28.15 12.00 -0.86
C GLU A 183 27.06 11.75 -1.92
N ALA A 184 26.52 10.53 -2.02
CA ALA A 184 25.38 10.24 -2.88
C ALA A 184 24.17 11.11 -2.52
N CYS A 185 23.85 11.23 -1.22
CA CYS A 185 22.77 12.10 -0.74
C CYS A 185 22.99 13.56 -1.15
N LYS A 186 24.22 14.08 -1.10
CA LYS A 186 24.54 15.45 -1.54
C LYS A 186 24.30 15.63 -3.04
N LYS A 187 24.67 14.64 -3.86
CA LYS A 187 24.42 14.69 -5.32
C LYS A 187 22.93 14.59 -5.65
N TYR A 188 22.16 13.77 -4.95
CA TYR A 188 20.70 13.76 -5.11
C TYR A 188 20.04 15.08 -4.67
N ALA A 189 20.50 15.66 -3.57
CA ALA A 189 20.01 16.96 -3.11
C ALA A 189 20.23 18.03 -4.20
N GLU A 190 21.39 18.02 -4.86
CA GLU A 190 21.68 18.95 -5.96
C GLU A 190 20.84 18.66 -7.21
N ALA A 191 20.69 17.38 -7.59
CA ALA A 191 19.84 16.98 -8.71
C ALA A 191 18.38 17.43 -8.51
N THR A 192 17.84 17.27 -7.30
CA THR A 192 16.45 17.69 -6.97
C THR A 192 16.33 19.21 -6.79
N ARG A 193 17.40 19.91 -6.40
CA ARG A 193 17.45 21.38 -6.40
C ARG A 193 17.32 21.93 -7.83
N LEU A 194 18.05 21.32 -8.77
CA LEU A 194 18.04 21.68 -10.19
C LEU A 194 16.75 21.26 -10.89
N CYS A 195 16.23 20.07 -10.57
CA CYS A 195 14.99 19.53 -11.12
C CYS A 195 14.06 19.00 -9.99
N PRO A 196 13.19 19.87 -9.41
CA PRO A 196 12.30 19.49 -8.30
C PRO A 196 11.20 18.48 -8.66
N THR A 197 11.08 18.11 -9.93
CA THR A 197 10.14 17.11 -10.45
C THR A 197 10.83 15.79 -10.82
N LEU A 198 12.12 15.63 -10.53
CA LEU A 198 12.87 14.41 -10.83
C LEU A 198 12.54 13.29 -9.82
N TYR A 199 11.47 12.55 -10.12
CA TYR A 199 10.98 11.42 -9.33
C TYR A 199 12.09 10.45 -8.92
N ASP A 200 12.91 10.01 -9.88
CA ASP A 200 13.93 8.99 -9.65
C ASP A 200 15.01 9.46 -8.68
N ALA A 201 15.32 10.76 -8.65
CA ALA A 201 16.26 11.32 -7.69
C ALA A 201 15.69 11.27 -6.28
N TYR A 202 14.45 11.69 -6.05
CA TYR A 202 13.80 11.58 -4.73
C TYR A 202 13.71 10.13 -4.25
N TYR A 203 13.30 9.20 -5.12
CA TYR A 203 13.16 7.79 -4.77
C TYR A 203 14.50 7.15 -4.39
N ASN A 204 15.54 7.34 -5.21
CA ASN A 204 16.86 6.75 -4.93
C ASN A 204 17.59 7.47 -3.78
N TRP A 205 17.33 8.75 -3.57
CA TRP A 205 17.80 9.47 -2.39
C TRP A 205 17.21 8.90 -1.11
N ALA A 206 15.91 8.59 -1.10
CA ALA A 206 15.26 7.95 0.04
C ALA A 206 15.89 6.58 0.38
N ILE A 207 16.27 5.80 -0.64
CA ILE A 207 16.98 4.53 -0.47
C ILE A 207 18.36 4.75 0.18
N ALA A 208 19.15 5.70 -0.34
CA ALA A 208 20.46 6.02 0.22
C ALA A 208 20.36 6.44 1.70
N ILE A 209 19.40 7.30 2.05
CA ILE A 209 19.15 7.73 3.43
C ILE A 209 18.71 6.54 4.30
N ALA A 210 17.82 5.68 3.79
CA ALA A 210 17.36 4.50 4.51
C ALA A 210 18.51 3.53 4.84
N ASP A 211 19.45 3.33 3.92
CA ASP A 211 20.61 2.48 4.15
C ASP A 211 21.56 3.08 5.18
N ARG A 212 21.76 4.39 5.18
CA ARG A 212 22.46 5.09 6.27
C ARG A 212 21.75 4.92 7.61
N ALA A 213 20.41 5.03 7.64
CA ALA A 213 19.62 4.84 8.85
C ALA A 213 19.80 3.43 9.45
N LYS A 214 19.81 2.38 8.61
CA LYS A 214 20.07 1.00 9.03
C LYS A 214 21.45 0.83 9.68
N MET A 215 22.49 1.48 9.15
CA MET A 215 23.85 1.42 9.72
C MET A 215 23.94 2.05 11.10
N ARG A 216 23.06 3.02 11.41
CA ARG A 216 22.97 3.66 12.73
C ARG A 216 22.13 2.89 13.74
N GLY A 217 21.47 1.81 13.33
CA GLY A 217 20.68 0.95 14.21
C GLY A 217 19.56 1.70 14.94
N ARG A 218 19.51 1.56 16.27
CA ARG A 218 18.43 2.12 17.12
C ARG A 218 18.86 3.40 17.83
N THR A 219 19.28 4.41 17.06
CA THR A 219 19.77 5.70 17.58
C THR A 219 18.83 6.85 17.20
N LYS A 220 19.01 8.02 17.84
CA LYS A 220 18.27 9.24 17.47
C LYS A 220 18.65 9.76 16.09
N GLU A 221 19.89 9.55 15.67
CA GLU A 221 20.33 9.83 14.31
C GLU A 221 19.59 8.94 13.30
N ALA A 222 19.45 7.63 13.58
CA ALA A 222 18.66 6.73 12.74
C ALA A 222 17.20 7.17 12.63
N GLU A 223 16.59 7.63 13.73
CA GLU A 223 15.22 8.16 13.73
C GLU A 223 15.06 9.35 12.79
N GLU A 224 16.03 10.27 12.79
CA GLU A 224 16.03 11.44 11.93
C GLU A 224 16.24 11.07 10.46
N LEU A 225 17.19 10.16 10.17
CA LEU A 225 17.41 9.65 8.82
C LEU A 225 16.16 8.93 8.28
N TRP A 226 15.48 8.10 9.09
CA TRP A 226 14.24 7.48 8.66
C TRP A 226 13.14 8.48 8.32
N LYS A 227 12.98 9.56 9.11
CA LYS A 227 12.05 10.65 8.79
C LYS A 227 12.39 11.31 7.46
N GLN A 228 13.66 11.60 7.21
CA GLN A 228 14.11 12.18 5.94
C GLN A 228 13.88 11.22 4.75
N ALA A 229 14.16 9.93 4.91
CA ALA A 229 13.86 8.93 3.88
C ALA A 229 12.36 8.89 3.57
N ILE A 230 11.52 8.88 4.61
CA ILE A 230 10.05 8.93 4.48
C ILE A 230 9.58 10.17 3.73
N MET A 231 10.13 11.35 4.02
CA MET A 231 9.79 12.59 3.31
C MET A 231 10.15 12.52 1.81
N ASN A 232 11.29 11.91 1.49
CA ASN A 232 11.71 11.73 0.10
C ASN A 232 10.86 10.69 -0.64
N TYR A 233 10.48 9.58 0.03
CA TYR A 233 9.52 8.62 -0.54
C TYR A 233 8.15 9.24 -0.77
N ASP A 234 7.65 10.05 0.17
CA ASP A 234 6.40 10.80 0.00
C ASP A 234 6.48 11.73 -1.22
N LYS A 235 7.57 12.50 -1.33
CA LYS A 235 7.75 13.39 -2.49
C LYS A 235 7.84 12.61 -3.81
N ALA A 236 8.53 11.48 -3.84
CA ALA A 236 8.56 10.60 -5.00
C ALA A 236 7.14 10.11 -5.36
N VAL A 237 6.36 9.61 -4.41
CA VAL A 237 4.99 9.16 -4.67
C VAL A 237 4.08 10.31 -5.11
N GLN A 238 4.27 11.53 -4.63
CA GLN A 238 3.53 12.70 -5.13
C GLN A 238 3.84 13.02 -6.60
N LEU A 239 5.09 12.83 -7.03
CA LEU A 239 5.51 13.03 -8.41
C LEU A 239 5.08 11.87 -9.32
N ASN A 240 5.07 10.66 -8.79
CA ASN A 240 4.56 9.47 -9.48
C ASN A 240 3.73 8.58 -8.54
N TRP A 241 2.42 8.80 -8.57
CA TRP A 241 1.47 8.11 -7.67
C TRP A 241 1.27 6.63 -8.01
N ASN A 242 1.67 6.18 -9.22
CA ASN A 242 1.42 4.83 -9.72
C ASN A 242 2.59 3.85 -9.50
N SER A 243 3.47 4.11 -8.51
CA SER A 243 4.65 3.28 -8.23
C SER A 243 4.46 2.35 -7.02
N PRO A 244 4.12 1.05 -7.23
CA PRO A 244 4.05 0.07 -6.16
C PRO A 244 5.36 -0.02 -5.36
N GLN A 245 6.50 0.04 -6.03
CA GLN A 245 7.83 -0.09 -5.43
C GLN A 245 8.12 1.06 -4.46
N ALA A 246 7.79 2.31 -4.83
CA ALA A 246 7.95 3.46 -3.95
C ALA A 246 7.04 3.35 -2.72
N LEU A 247 5.77 2.98 -2.91
CA LEU A 247 4.83 2.75 -1.81
C LEU A 247 5.27 1.63 -0.87
N ASN A 248 5.77 0.52 -1.40
CA ASN A 248 6.31 -0.57 -0.59
C ASN A 248 7.54 -0.15 0.22
N ASN A 249 8.48 0.57 -0.39
CA ASN A 249 9.69 1.03 0.31
C ASN A 249 9.37 2.12 1.34
N TRP A 250 8.38 2.97 1.07
CA TRP A 250 7.83 3.90 2.06
C TRP A 250 7.24 3.15 3.26
N GLY A 251 6.42 2.12 3.00
CA GLY A 251 5.87 1.24 4.04
C GLY A 251 6.98 0.58 4.89
N LEU A 252 8.05 0.10 4.26
CA LEU A 252 9.22 -0.46 4.96
C LEU A 252 9.93 0.59 5.82
N GLY A 253 10.16 1.79 5.31
CA GLY A 253 10.76 2.88 6.09
C GLY A 253 9.92 3.26 7.31
N LEU A 254 8.59 3.27 7.18
CA LEU A 254 7.67 3.48 8.31
C LEU A 254 7.74 2.32 9.32
N GLN A 255 7.82 1.07 8.85
CA GLN A 255 7.98 -0.10 9.73
C GLN A 255 9.28 -0.02 10.54
N GLU A 256 10.40 0.31 9.90
CA GLU A 256 11.69 0.47 10.57
C GLU A 256 11.69 1.64 11.56
N LEU A 257 11.11 2.79 11.19
CA LEU A 257 10.91 3.92 12.11
C LEU A 257 10.08 3.49 13.33
N SER A 258 9.01 2.73 13.12
CA SER A 258 8.11 2.26 14.19
C SER A 258 8.82 1.37 15.23
N ALA A 259 9.92 0.70 14.85
CA ALA A 259 10.69 -0.19 15.72
C ALA A 259 11.61 0.57 16.70
N ILE A 260 11.88 1.85 16.43
CA ILE A 260 12.84 2.66 17.19
C ILE A 260 12.22 3.88 17.88
N VAL A 261 11.01 4.29 17.49
CA VAL A 261 10.26 5.38 18.13
C VAL A 261 9.55 4.93 19.43
N PRO A 262 9.18 5.88 20.31
CA PRO A 262 8.36 5.58 21.48
C PRO A 262 7.00 4.93 21.14
N ALA A 263 6.48 4.09 22.04
CA ALA A 263 5.24 3.34 21.84
C ALA A 263 4.02 4.23 21.48
N ARG A 264 3.97 5.46 22.00
CA ARG A 264 2.89 6.43 21.72
C ARG A 264 2.80 6.81 20.22
N ASP A 265 3.94 6.83 19.53
CA ASP A 265 4.02 7.25 18.12
C ASP A 265 3.89 6.04 17.18
N LYS A 266 4.24 4.84 17.67
CA LYS A 266 4.29 3.58 16.94
C LYS A 266 2.97 3.24 16.24
N GLN A 267 1.84 3.38 16.93
CA GLN A 267 0.53 2.95 16.40
C GLN A 267 0.14 3.71 15.13
N THR A 268 0.35 5.03 15.10
CA THR A 268 0.03 5.88 13.94
C THR A 268 0.95 5.58 12.77
N ILE A 269 2.23 5.37 13.04
CA ILE A 269 3.23 5.02 12.01
C ILE A 269 2.91 3.66 11.39
N ILE A 270 2.58 2.65 12.20
CA ILE A 270 2.19 1.32 11.70
C ILE A 270 0.92 1.37 10.85
N LYS A 271 -0.11 2.12 11.29
CA LYS A 271 -1.34 2.31 10.49
C LYS A 271 -1.02 2.91 9.12
N THR A 272 -0.08 3.86 9.08
CA THR A 272 0.37 4.47 7.84
C THR A 272 1.14 3.46 6.97
N ALA A 273 2.03 2.65 7.56
CA ALA A 273 2.75 1.60 6.85
C ALA A 273 1.79 0.58 6.20
N ILE A 274 0.80 0.10 6.95
CA ILE A 274 -0.27 -0.80 6.46
C ILE A 274 -0.97 -0.18 5.25
N SER A 275 -1.35 1.10 5.33
CA SER A 275 -1.99 1.80 4.21
C SER A 275 -1.08 1.85 2.97
N LYS A 276 0.23 2.14 3.12
CA LYS A 276 1.17 2.17 1.99
C LYS A 276 1.35 0.80 1.34
N PHE A 277 1.45 -0.28 2.12
CA PHE A 277 1.51 -1.63 1.56
C PHE A 277 0.21 -2.01 0.84
N ARG A 278 -0.96 -1.68 1.41
CA ARG A 278 -2.25 -1.90 0.75
C ARG A 278 -2.35 -1.16 -0.58
N TYR A 279 -1.95 0.11 -0.64
CA TYR A 279 -1.92 0.85 -1.90
C TYR A 279 -0.95 0.23 -2.93
N ALA A 280 0.22 -0.24 -2.50
CA ALA A 280 1.14 -0.94 -3.40
C ALA A 280 0.50 -2.22 -4.00
N ILE A 281 -0.25 -2.98 -3.20
CA ILE A 281 -0.98 -4.17 -3.66
C ILE A 281 -2.15 -3.79 -4.57
N GLN A 282 -2.85 -2.68 -4.31
CA GLN A 282 -3.94 -2.22 -5.17
C GLN A 282 -3.46 -1.79 -6.57
N LEU A 283 -2.25 -1.22 -6.67
CA LEU A 283 -1.63 -0.88 -7.95
C LEU A 283 -1.10 -2.13 -8.67
N GLN A 284 -0.57 -3.10 -7.93
CA GLN A 284 -0.07 -4.36 -8.47
C GLN A 284 -0.45 -5.52 -7.57
N PHE A 285 -1.56 -6.19 -7.89
CA PHE A 285 -2.17 -7.22 -7.03
C PHE A 285 -1.26 -8.42 -6.75
N ASP A 286 -0.34 -8.74 -7.66
CA ASP A 286 0.61 -9.83 -7.50
C ASP A 286 1.98 -9.37 -6.95
N PHE A 287 2.05 -8.16 -6.39
CA PHE A 287 3.28 -7.64 -5.80
C PHE A 287 3.61 -8.33 -4.47
N HIS A 288 4.12 -9.55 -4.58
CA HIS A 288 4.34 -10.48 -3.47
C HIS A 288 5.22 -9.91 -2.35
N ARG A 289 6.13 -8.95 -2.65
CA ARG A 289 6.94 -8.28 -1.62
C ARG A 289 6.07 -7.40 -0.71
N ALA A 290 5.17 -6.60 -1.28
CA ALA A 290 4.23 -5.78 -0.50
C ALA A 290 3.23 -6.64 0.28
N ILE A 291 2.72 -7.72 -0.33
CA ILE A 291 1.86 -8.72 0.34
C ILE A 291 2.59 -9.31 1.56
N TYR A 292 3.83 -9.76 1.37
CA TYR A 292 4.64 -10.31 2.46
C TYR A 292 4.90 -9.28 3.56
N ASN A 293 5.32 -8.06 3.20
CA ASN A 293 5.61 -7.00 4.15
C ASN A 293 4.37 -6.56 4.95
N LEU A 294 3.20 -6.52 4.31
CA LEU A 294 1.95 -6.29 5.03
C LEU A 294 1.67 -7.40 6.06
N GLY A 295 1.90 -8.67 5.67
CA GLY A 295 1.81 -9.79 6.60
C GLY A 295 2.74 -9.64 7.81
N THR A 296 4.01 -9.26 7.60
CA THR A 296 4.96 -9.08 8.71
C THR A 296 4.62 -7.90 9.63
N VAL A 297 4.11 -6.80 9.09
CA VAL A 297 3.65 -5.65 9.89
C VAL A 297 2.43 -6.01 10.72
N LEU A 298 1.47 -6.75 10.15
CA LEU A 298 0.28 -7.21 10.89
C LEU A 298 0.65 -8.18 12.01
N TYR A 299 1.63 -9.07 11.78
CA TYR A 299 2.17 -9.94 12.82
C TYR A 299 2.80 -9.11 13.96
N GLY A 300 3.66 -8.15 13.62
CA GLY A 300 4.30 -7.27 14.59
C GLY A 300 3.28 -6.46 15.40
N LEU A 301 2.22 -6.00 14.75
CA LEU A 301 1.11 -5.31 15.42
C LEU A 301 0.36 -6.25 16.38
N ALA A 302 0.07 -7.49 15.96
CA ALA A 302 -0.57 -8.49 16.83
C ALA A 302 0.24 -8.76 18.11
N GLU A 303 1.56 -8.89 17.96
CA GLU A 303 2.50 -9.08 19.06
C GLU A 303 2.50 -7.90 20.05
N ASP A 304 2.43 -6.67 19.54
CA ASP A 304 2.34 -5.48 20.38
C ASP A 304 0.99 -5.36 21.08
N THR A 305 -0.13 -5.59 20.37
CA THR A 305 -1.47 -5.57 20.95
C THR A 305 -1.61 -6.62 22.04
N MET A 306 -1.06 -7.82 21.84
CA MET A 306 -1.01 -8.89 22.85
C MET A 306 -0.26 -8.45 24.12
N ARG A 307 0.85 -7.70 23.97
CA ARG A 307 1.63 -7.18 25.10
C ARG A 307 0.98 -5.99 25.80
N SER A 308 0.17 -5.20 25.09
CA SER A 308 -0.40 -3.94 25.58
C SER A 308 -1.83 -4.02 26.13
N ALA A 309 -2.51 -5.19 26.06
CA ALA A 309 -3.82 -5.46 26.67
C ALA A 309 -4.83 -4.30 26.60
N GLY A 310 -5.14 -3.84 25.37
CA GLY A 310 -6.22 -2.89 25.08
C GLY A 310 -7.44 -3.61 24.49
N PRO A 311 -8.68 -3.15 24.76
CA PRO A 311 -9.92 -3.86 24.42
C PRO A 311 -10.39 -3.77 22.96
N ASP A 312 -9.73 -2.99 22.10
CA ASP A 312 -10.34 -2.57 20.82
C ASP A 312 -10.07 -3.47 19.61
N VAL A 313 -9.04 -4.34 19.63
CA VAL A 313 -8.77 -5.31 18.55
C VAL A 313 -8.25 -6.63 19.13
N SER A 314 -8.88 -7.74 18.77
CA SER A 314 -8.41 -9.08 19.15
C SER A 314 -7.07 -9.38 18.44
N PRO A 315 -5.98 -9.68 19.16
CA PRO A 315 -4.71 -10.07 18.55
C PRO A 315 -4.84 -11.25 17.58
N ASN A 316 -5.82 -12.13 17.80
CA ASN A 316 -6.08 -13.29 16.95
C ASN A 316 -6.50 -12.89 15.53
N ASP A 317 -7.24 -11.79 15.37
CA ASP A 317 -7.67 -11.32 14.04
C ASP A 317 -6.47 -10.80 13.25
N LEU A 318 -5.55 -10.09 13.92
CA LEU A 318 -4.31 -9.61 13.30
C LEU A 318 -3.37 -10.76 12.92
N TYR A 319 -3.24 -11.78 13.78
CA TYR A 319 -2.49 -13.00 13.46
C TYR A 319 -3.10 -13.73 12.26
N SER A 320 -4.43 -13.86 12.21
CA SER A 320 -5.12 -14.49 11.08
C SER A 320 -4.91 -13.70 9.78
N GLN A 321 -5.05 -12.37 9.81
CA GLN A 321 -4.78 -11.52 8.65
C GLN A 321 -3.32 -11.65 8.18
N SER A 322 -2.36 -11.60 9.10
CA SER A 322 -0.94 -11.85 8.81
C SER A 322 -0.76 -13.19 8.08
N ALA A 323 -1.38 -14.25 8.59
CA ALA A 323 -1.27 -15.57 8.00
C ALA A 323 -1.84 -15.65 6.58
N ILE A 324 -2.96 -14.96 6.31
CA ILE A 324 -3.55 -14.83 4.97
C ILE A 324 -2.54 -14.20 4.00
N TYR A 325 -1.96 -13.07 4.38
CA TYR A 325 -0.98 -12.35 3.56
C TYR A 325 0.30 -13.18 3.32
N VAL A 326 0.85 -13.82 4.35
CA VAL A 326 2.04 -14.66 4.21
C VAL A 326 1.76 -15.89 3.34
N ALA A 327 0.59 -16.53 3.50
CA ALA A 327 0.17 -17.64 2.64
C ALA A 327 0.04 -17.20 1.18
N ALA A 328 -0.56 -16.04 0.92
CA ALA A 328 -0.68 -15.49 -0.43
C ALA A 328 0.68 -15.17 -1.07
N ALA A 329 1.59 -14.54 -0.33
CA ALA A 329 2.94 -14.26 -0.81
C ALA A 329 3.70 -15.56 -1.14
N HIS A 330 3.57 -16.59 -0.29
CA HIS A 330 4.15 -17.91 -0.56
C HIS A 330 3.54 -18.58 -1.79
N ALA A 331 2.21 -18.52 -1.96
CA ALA A 331 1.53 -19.09 -3.12
C ALA A 331 2.00 -18.46 -4.44
N LEU A 332 2.19 -17.13 -4.47
CA LEU A 332 2.68 -16.40 -5.63
C LEU A 332 4.17 -16.69 -5.93
N LYS A 333 5.00 -16.88 -4.90
CA LYS A 333 6.45 -17.15 -5.03
C LYS A 333 6.92 -18.30 -4.10
N PRO A 334 6.58 -19.56 -4.42
CA PRO A 334 6.86 -20.70 -3.54
C PRO A 334 8.35 -21.04 -3.38
N ASN A 335 9.19 -20.56 -4.30
CA ASN A 335 10.64 -20.79 -4.29
C ASN A 335 11.39 -19.86 -3.32
N TYR A 336 10.72 -18.85 -2.75
CA TYR A 336 11.33 -17.93 -1.80
C TYR A 336 11.38 -18.58 -0.41
N SER A 337 12.58 -18.97 0.03
CA SER A 337 12.80 -19.67 1.31
C SER A 337 12.29 -18.88 2.51
N VAL A 338 12.43 -17.54 2.48
CA VAL A 338 11.94 -16.63 3.52
C VAL A 338 10.42 -16.77 3.68
N TYR A 339 9.66 -16.85 2.58
CA TYR A 339 8.20 -16.99 2.64
C TYR A 339 7.79 -18.35 3.16
N ARG A 340 8.52 -19.41 2.78
CA ARG A 340 8.30 -20.75 3.32
C ARG A 340 8.51 -20.80 4.84
N SER A 341 9.57 -20.16 5.32
CA SER A 341 9.87 -20.09 6.77
C SER A 341 8.81 -19.30 7.52
N ALA A 342 8.40 -18.13 7.01
CA ALA A 342 7.34 -17.32 7.59
C ALA A 342 6.00 -18.07 7.60
N LEU A 343 5.65 -18.75 6.50
CA LEU A 343 4.43 -19.55 6.42
C LEU A 343 4.41 -20.65 7.49
N ARG A 344 5.54 -21.33 7.74
CA ARG A 344 5.61 -22.36 8.79
C ARG A 344 5.26 -21.79 10.17
N LEU A 345 5.61 -20.55 10.45
CA LEU A 345 5.30 -19.88 11.71
C LEU A 345 3.80 -19.55 11.84
N VAL A 346 3.19 -19.04 10.77
CA VAL A 346 1.83 -18.47 10.83
C VAL A 346 0.74 -19.40 10.30
N ARG A 347 1.08 -20.54 9.69
CA ARG A 347 0.09 -21.44 9.05
C ARG A 347 -0.98 -21.92 10.03
N SER A 348 -0.65 -22.17 11.29
CA SER A 348 -1.63 -22.58 12.31
C SER A 348 -2.61 -21.47 12.71
N MET A 349 -2.37 -20.24 12.27
CA MET A 349 -3.26 -19.09 12.49
C MET A 349 -4.29 -18.93 11.36
N LEU A 350 -4.20 -19.76 10.31
CA LEU A 350 -5.25 -19.87 9.30
C LEU A 350 -6.40 -20.75 9.81
N PRO A 351 -7.64 -20.48 9.40
CA PRO A 351 -8.78 -21.36 9.66
C PRO A 351 -8.77 -22.57 8.72
N LEU A 352 -7.75 -23.43 8.83
CA LEU A 352 -7.56 -24.60 7.96
C LEU A 352 -8.83 -25.50 7.98
N PRO A 353 -9.27 -26.07 6.83
CA PRO A 353 -8.62 -26.06 5.51
C PRO A 353 -8.94 -24.83 4.63
N TYR A 354 -9.35 -23.72 5.24
CA TYR A 354 -9.71 -22.48 4.55
C TYR A 354 -8.63 -21.41 4.71
N LEU A 355 -8.59 -20.46 3.79
CA LEU A 355 -7.75 -19.27 3.90
C LEU A 355 -8.36 -18.26 4.86
N LYS A 356 -9.69 -18.06 4.79
CA LYS A 356 -10.43 -17.17 5.68
C LYS A 356 -11.77 -17.79 6.04
N ALA A 357 -12.20 -17.56 7.28
CA ALA A 357 -13.52 -17.89 7.78
C ALA A 357 -14.04 -16.68 8.59
N GLY A 358 -15.35 -16.49 8.63
CA GLY A 358 -15.96 -15.42 9.40
C GLY A 358 -17.42 -15.22 9.06
N TYR A 359 -18.08 -14.33 9.78
CA TYR A 359 -19.50 -14.07 9.57
C TYR A 359 -19.72 -12.93 8.58
N LEU A 360 -20.74 -13.12 7.74
CA LEU A 360 -21.32 -12.10 6.87
C LEU A 360 -22.84 -12.21 6.95
N THR A 361 -23.51 -11.07 6.82
CA THR A 361 -24.96 -11.01 6.68
C THR A 361 -25.28 -11.05 5.19
N ALA A 362 -26.13 -12.00 4.81
CA ALA A 362 -26.41 -12.29 3.41
C ALA A 362 -27.92 -12.47 3.18
N PRO A 363 -28.44 -12.18 1.96
CA PRO A 363 -29.82 -12.49 1.61
C PRO A 363 -30.03 -14.00 1.47
N PRO A 364 -31.29 -14.48 1.39
CA PRO A 364 -31.58 -15.84 0.97
C PRO A 364 -30.97 -16.14 -0.40
N ALA A 365 -30.38 -17.33 -0.57
CA ALA A 365 -29.65 -17.69 -1.79
C ALA A 365 -30.51 -17.68 -3.08
N ASP A 366 -31.84 -17.77 -2.95
CA ASP A 366 -32.80 -17.72 -4.06
C ASP A 366 -33.40 -16.33 -4.29
N ASN A 367 -33.09 -15.34 -3.44
CA ASN A 367 -33.60 -13.98 -3.55
C ASN A 367 -32.58 -12.94 -3.07
N THR A 368 -31.75 -12.44 -3.98
CA THR A 368 -30.70 -11.44 -3.71
C THR A 368 -31.22 -10.06 -3.34
N ILE A 369 -32.50 -9.76 -3.58
CA ILE A 369 -33.15 -8.46 -3.28
C ILE A 369 -34.19 -8.64 -2.17
N ALA A 370 -33.98 -9.60 -1.26
CA ALA A 370 -34.91 -9.86 -0.18
C ALA A 370 -34.99 -8.67 0.80
N PRO A 371 -36.17 -8.41 1.40
CA PRO A 371 -36.29 -7.43 2.48
C PRO A 371 -35.31 -7.72 3.62
N HIS A 372 -34.80 -6.68 4.30
CA HIS A 372 -33.76 -6.79 5.34
C HIS A 372 -34.06 -7.84 6.42
N LYS A 373 -35.34 -8.01 6.80
CA LYS A 373 -35.78 -9.01 7.78
C LYS A 373 -35.50 -10.47 7.40
N HIS A 374 -35.17 -10.74 6.13
CA HIS A 374 -34.82 -12.07 5.63
C HIS A 374 -33.32 -12.26 5.43
N TRP A 375 -32.51 -11.21 5.66
CA TRP A 375 -31.06 -11.35 5.63
C TRP A 375 -30.61 -12.05 6.91
N GLU A 376 -29.79 -13.07 6.76
CA GLU A 376 -29.33 -13.90 7.87
C GLU A 376 -27.81 -13.74 8.03
N ARG A 377 -27.38 -13.47 9.26
CA ARG A 377 -25.96 -13.54 9.62
C ARG A 377 -25.53 -15.00 9.63
N SER A 378 -24.65 -15.36 8.70
CA SER A 378 -24.18 -16.73 8.50
C SER A 378 -22.66 -16.78 8.47
N GLU A 379 -22.10 -17.95 8.75
CA GLU A 379 -20.66 -18.17 8.59
C GLU A 379 -20.34 -18.42 7.11
N PHE A 380 -19.23 -17.83 6.66
CA PHE A 380 -18.67 -17.98 5.32
C PHE A 380 -17.22 -18.43 5.43
N VAL A 381 -16.81 -19.23 4.46
CA VAL A 381 -15.43 -19.70 4.30
C VAL A 381 -14.93 -19.40 2.89
N LEU A 382 -13.64 -19.09 2.78
CA LEU A 382 -12.94 -18.82 1.53
C LEU A 382 -11.77 -19.80 1.41
N ASN A 383 -11.80 -20.62 0.38
CA ASN A 383 -10.69 -21.50 0.00
C ASN A 383 -10.10 -21.06 -1.35
N HIS A 384 -9.29 -21.92 -1.98
CA HIS A 384 -8.70 -21.69 -3.29
C HIS A 384 -9.69 -21.78 -4.46
N GLU A 385 -10.90 -22.31 -4.23
CA GLU A 385 -11.96 -22.47 -5.24
C GLU A 385 -12.98 -21.33 -5.20
N GLY A 386 -13.18 -20.67 -4.06
CA GLY A 386 -14.16 -19.60 -3.94
C GLY A 386 -14.72 -19.39 -2.54
N LEU A 387 -15.70 -18.49 -2.46
CA LEU A 387 -16.42 -18.11 -1.24
C LEU A 387 -17.67 -18.98 -1.08
N GLN A 388 -17.90 -19.55 0.10
CA GLN A 388 -19.03 -20.45 0.37
C GLN A 388 -19.65 -20.17 1.73
N GLN A 389 -20.98 -20.15 1.79
CA GLN A 389 -21.73 -20.10 3.05
C GLN A 389 -21.71 -21.49 3.71
N VAL A 390 -21.38 -21.54 5.00
CA VAL A 390 -21.29 -22.78 5.78
C VAL A 390 -22.68 -23.22 6.23
N ASP A 391 -22.95 -24.53 6.15
CA ASP A 391 -24.17 -25.10 6.70
C ASP A 391 -24.05 -25.30 8.22
N ALA A 392 -24.97 -24.71 8.98
CA ALA A 392 -25.02 -24.88 10.43
C ALA A 392 -25.25 -26.35 10.86
N SER A 393 -25.78 -27.19 9.96
CA SER A 393 -26.07 -28.61 10.22
C SER A 393 -24.86 -29.56 10.09
N GLU A 394 -23.75 -29.10 9.52
CA GLU A 394 -22.50 -29.87 9.37
C GLU A 394 -21.49 -29.66 10.51
N SER A 395 -21.94 -29.12 11.64
CA SER A 395 -21.16 -29.10 12.89
C SER A 395 -21.12 -30.52 13.52
N PRO A 396 -19.96 -31.05 14.01
CA PRO A 396 -19.82 -32.46 14.38
C PRO A 396 -20.66 -32.95 15.58
N SER A 397 -21.51 -32.10 16.17
CA SER A 397 -22.14 -32.35 17.47
C SER A 397 -23.67 -32.41 17.46
N SER A 398 -24.36 -32.30 16.32
CA SER A 398 -25.82 -32.37 16.30
C SER A 398 -26.36 -33.65 15.64
N LYS A 399 -27.08 -34.47 16.43
CA LYS A 399 -27.78 -35.68 15.97
C LYS A 399 -28.93 -35.29 15.03
N PRO A 400 -29.20 -36.07 13.96
CA PRO A 400 -30.27 -35.74 13.04
C PRO A 400 -31.63 -36.11 13.66
N LEU A 401 -32.50 -35.13 13.89
CA LEU A 401 -33.94 -35.38 13.96
C LEU A 401 -34.56 -35.05 12.61
N GLY A 402 -35.22 -36.05 12.04
CA GLY A 402 -35.84 -35.99 10.73
C GLY A 402 -36.87 -34.86 10.61
N HIS A 403 -36.55 -33.91 9.73
CA HIS A 403 -37.55 -33.09 9.08
C HIS A 403 -37.20 -33.04 7.59
N MET A 404 -38.15 -33.45 6.73
CA MET A 404 -38.07 -33.25 5.29
C MET A 404 -38.16 -31.74 5.02
N GLY A 405 -37.04 -31.04 5.13
CA GLY A 405 -36.89 -29.64 4.80
C GLY A 405 -36.46 -29.48 3.34
N ARG A 406 -37.07 -28.53 2.63
CA ARG A 406 -36.61 -28.06 1.32
C ARG A 406 -35.08 -27.89 1.38
N SER A 407 -34.36 -28.42 0.39
CA SER A 407 -32.92 -28.25 0.27
C SER A 407 -32.57 -26.76 0.38
N LYS A 408 -32.02 -26.35 1.54
CA LYS A 408 -31.62 -24.96 1.76
C LYS A 408 -30.54 -24.68 0.72
N LYS A 409 -30.77 -23.70 -0.16
CA LYS A 409 -29.75 -23.27 -1.12
C LYS A 409 -28.77 -22.38 -0.36
N TYR A 410 -27.48 -22.62 -0.56
CA TYR A 410 -26.40 -21.87 0.07
C TYR A 410 -25.76 -20.96 -0.97
N ILE A 411 -25.28 -19.81 -0.53
CA ILE A 411 -24.52 -18.91 -1.38
C ILE A 411 -23.14 -19.51 -1.63
N LYS A 412 -22.79 -19.68 -2.91
CA LYS A 412 -21.47 -20.11 -3.37
C LYS A 412 -21.06 -19.23 -4.55
N VAL A 413 -19.84 -18.70 -4.49
CA VAL A 413 -19.23 -17.93 -5.56
C VAL A 413 -17.90 -18.60 -5.90
N ALA A 414 -17.80 -19.19 -7.08
CA ALA A 414 -16.53 -19.74 -7.56
C ALA A 414 -15.57 -18.60 -7.89
N VAL A 415 -14.28 -18.78 -7.63
CA VAL A 415 -13.24 -17.79 -7.91
C VAL A 415 -13.18 -17.40 -9.38
N GLU A 416 -13.48 -18.36 -10.27
CA GLU A 416 -13.52 -18.16 -11.73
C GLU A 416 -14.68 -17.28 -12.19
N ASP A 417 -15.75 -17.20 -11.40
CA ASP A 417 -16.94 -16.40 -11.72
C ASP A 417 -16.79 -14.93 -11.31
N ILE A 418 -15.79 -14.60 -10.47
CA ILE A 418 -15.59 -13.26 -9.93
C ILE A 418 -15.08 -12.31 -11.02
N VAL A 419 -15.78 -11.20 -11.21
CA VAL A 419 -15.42 -10.10 -12.13
C VAL A 419 -14.75 -8.96 -11.37
N SER A 420 -15.32 -8.56 -10.24
CA SER A 420 -14.75 -7.55 -9.35
C SER A 420 -15.27 -7.69 -7.92
N VAL A 421 -14.56 -7.08 -6.97
CA VAL A 421 -14.97 -7.05 -5.56
C VAL A 421 -14.70 -5.67 -5.00
N SER A 422 -15.71 -5.04 -4.40
CA SER A 422 -15.62 -3.68 -3.85
C SER A 422 -16.41 -3.52 -2.57
N ALA A 423 -16.03 -2.52 -1.76
CA ALA A 423 -16.92 -1.98 -0.74
C ALA A 423 -18.18 -1.42 -1.43
N CYS A 424 -19.32 -1.53 -0.76
CA CYS A 424 -20.61 -1.08 -1.24
C CYS A 424 -21.24 -0.14 -0.21
N SER A 425 -21.61 1.07 -0.65
CA SER A 425 -22.30 2.07 0.17
C SER A 425 -23.77 2.22 -0.23
N ASP A 426 -24.36 1.17 -0.82
CA ASP A 426 -25.76 1.16 -1.20
C ASP A 426 -26.65 1.21 0.05
N LEU A 427 -27.41 2.31 0.17
CA LEU A 427 -28.30 2.58 1.30
C LEU A 427 -29.48 1.60 1.39
N THR A 428 -29.69 0.78 0.36
CA THR A 428 -30.67 -0.31 0.36
C THR A 428 -30.18 -1.58 1.03
N LEU A 429 -28.89 -1.67 1.42
CA LEU A 429 -28.36 -2.79 2.19
C LEU A 429 -28.75 -2.69 3.68
N PRO A 430 -28.80 -3.82 4.41
CA PRO A 430 -28.92 -3.80 5.86
C PRO A 430 -27.77 -2.99 6.51
N PRO A 431 -27.97 -2.47 7.74
CA PRO A 431 -26.93 -1.74 8.46
C PRO A 431 -25.63 -2.55 8.59
N GLY A 432 -24.50 -1.95 8.22
CA GLY A 432 -23.17 -2.54 8.32
C GLY A 432 -22.25 -2.09 7.18
N ALA A 433 -21.11 -2.76 7.03
CA ALA A 433 -20.15 -2.47 5.97
C ALA A 433 -20.44 -3.33 4.74
N GLY A 434 -21.01 -2.73 3.69
CA GLY A 434 -21.43 -3.44 2.49
C GLY A 434 -20.27 -3.95 1.63
N LEU A 435 -20.44 -5.12 1.06
CA LEU A 435 -19.54 -5.82 0.14
C LEU A 435 -20.33 -6.17 -1.13
N CYS A 436 -19.81 -5.80 -2.29
CA CYS A 436 -20.32 -6.23 -3.58
C CYS A 436 -19.30 -7.14 -4.25
N ILE A 437 -19.75 -8.34 -4.65
CA ILE A 437 -19.00 -9.26 -5.51
C ILE A 437 -19.73 -9.31 -6.84
N GLU A 438 -19.17 -8.66 -7.86
CA GLU A 438 -19.68 -8.78 -9.22
C GLU A 438 -19.25 -10.13 -9.79
N THR A 439 -20.21 -10.90 -10.27
CA THR A 439 -19.94 -12.19 -10.93
C THR A 439 -20.45 -12.17 -12.36
N ILE A 440 -20.05 -13.15 -13.17
CA ILE A 440 -20.62 -13.36 -14.51
C ILE A 440 -22.13 -13.67 -14.49
N HIS A 441 -22.69 -14.00 -13.32
CA HIS A 441 -24.11 -14.29 -13.10
C HIS A 441 -24.87 -13.10 -12.49
N GLY A 442 -24.19 -11.97 -12.26
CA GLY A 442 -24.74 -10.77 -11.62
C GLY A 442 -24.13 -10.46 -10.25
N PRO A 443 -24.51 -9.33 -9.65
CA PRO A 443 -23.95 -8.88 -8.37
C PRO A 443 -24.48 -9.70 -7.19
N LEU A 444 -23.58 -10.04 -6.27
CA LEU A 444 -23.90 -10.54 -4.94
C LEU A 444 -23.54 -9.49 -3.90
N PHE A 445 -24.52 -9.14 -3.07
CA PHE A 445 -24.33 -8.22 -1.95
C PHE A 445 -24.26 -8.96 -0.63
N LEU A 446 -23.26 -8.63 0.18
CA LEU A 446 -23.03 -9.14 1.52
C LEU A 446 -22.76 -7.97 2.46
N VAL A 447 -22.96 -8.14 3.76
CA VAL A 447 -22.69 -7.10 4.76
C VAL A 447 -21.79 -7.66 5.86
N ALA A 448 -20.66 -7.02 6.08
CA ALA A 448 -19.77 -7.31 7.19
C ALA A 448 -20.16 -6.52 8.44
N ASP A 449 -19.90 -7.09 9.62
CA ASP A 449 -20.24 -6.48 10.91
C ASP A 449 -19.51 -5.14 11.15
N THR A 450 -18.28 -5.00 10.63
CA THR A 450 -17.45 -3.79 10.76
C THR A 450 -16.69 -3.48 9.47
N TRP A 451 -16.21 -2.25 9.32
CA TRP A 451 -15.37 -1.84 8.18
C TRP A 451 -14.01 -2.57 8.16
N GLU A 452 -13.44 -2.88 9.32
CA GLU A 452 -12.21 -3.67 9.43
C GLU A 452 -12.42 -5.12 8.99
N SER A 453 -13.59 -5.70 9.31
CA SER A 453 -13.97 -7.04 8.84
C SER A 453 -14.17 -7.05 7.32
N LEU A 454 -14.82 -6.00 6.77
CA LEU A 454 -14.96 -5.81 5.33
C LEU A 454 -13.60 -5.75 4.62
N ASP A 455 -12.67 -4.93 5.11
CA ASP A 455 -11.30 -4.84 4.59
C ASP A 455 -10.64 -6.23 4.54
N GLY A 456 -10.76 -7.00 5.62
CA GLY A 456 -10.21 -8.36 5.69
C GLY A 456 -10.84 -9.33 4.69
N TRP A 457 -12.13 -9.17 4.35
CA TRP A 457 -12.80 -9.96 3.32
C TRP A 457 -12.40 -9.51 1.91
N LEU A 458 -12.36 -8.21 1.64
CA LEU A 458 -11.91 -7.64 0.38
C LEU A 458 -10.48 -8.10 0.05
N ASP A 459 -9.58 -7.94 1.00
CA ASP A 459 -8.18 -8.33 0.86
C ASP A 459 -8.07 -9.83 0.56
N ALA A 460 -8.73 -10.69 1.34
CA ALA A 460 -8.65 -12.14 1.16
C ALA A 460 -9.22 -12.61 -0.20
N ILE A 461 -10.39 -12.11 -0.61
CA ILE A 461 -11.00 -12.50 -1.89
C ILE A 461 -10.13 -12.05 -3.06
N ARG A 462 -9.61 -10.81 -3.02
CA ARG A 462 -8.70 -10.29 -4.05
C ARG A 462 -7.40 -11.08 -4.13
N LEU A 463 -6.83 -11.49 -2.99
CA LEU A 463 -5.63 -12.33 -2.95
C LEU A 463 -5.90 -13.71 -3.58
N VAL A 464 -7.01 -14.37 -3.21
CA VAL A 464 -7.39 -15.67 -3.81
C VAL A 464 -7.58 -15.54 -5.31
N TYR A 465 -8.31 -14.52 -5.76
CA TYR A 465 -8.50 -14.26 -7.18
C TYR A 465 -7.17 -14.01 -7.91
N THR A 466 -6.27 -13.24 -7.31
CA THR A 466 -4.94 -12.96 -7.90
C THR A 466 -4.12 -14.23 -8.05
N ILE A 467 -4.11 -15.09 -7.03
CA ILE A 467 -3.43 -16.39 -7.04
C ILE A 467 -4.02 -17.29 -8.13
N PHE A 468 -5.35 -17.33 -8.26
CA PHE A 468 -6.04 -18.05 -9.32
C PHE A 468 -5.66 -17.53 -10.70
N ALA A 469 -5.73 -16.21 -10.92
CA ALA A 469 -5.38 -15.57 -12.19
C ALA A 469 -3.91 -15.78 -12.59
N ARG A 470 -3.01 -15.97 -11.62
CA ARG A 470 -1.60 -16.33 -11.85
C ARG A 470 -1.36 -17.83 -12.02
N GLY A 471 -2.40 -18.66 -12.04
CA GLY A 471 -2.31 -20.11 -12.20
C GLY A 471 -1.65 -20.80 -11.00
N LYS A 472 -1.87 -20.28 -9.78
CA LYS A 472 -1.24 -20.77 -8.53
C LYS A 472 -2.24 -21.34 -7.53
N SER A 473 -3.48 -21.63 -7.94
CA SER A 473 -4.52 -22.20 -7.08
C SER A 473 -4.09 -23.50 -6.39
N ASP A 474 -3.41 -24.40 -7.11
CA ASP A 474 -2.93 -25.68 -6.53
C ASP A 474 -1.91 -25.46 -5.40
N VAL A 475 -1.10 -24.41 -5.50
CA VAL A 475 -0.13 -24.06 -4.46
C VAL A 475 -0.88 -23.57 -3.22
N LEU A 476 -1.89 -22.71 -3.40
CA LEU A 476 -2.73 -22.26 -2.29
C LEU A 476 -3.51 -23.42 -1.67
N ALA A 477 -4.05 -24.33 -2.49
CA ALA A 477 -4.69 -25.55 -2.03
C ALA A 477 -3.77 -26.35 -1.10
N GLY A 478 -2.54 -26.66 -1.55
CA GLY A 478 -1.55 -27.37 -0.73
C GLY A 478 -1.20 -26.66 0.58
N ILE A 479 -1.16 -25.31 0.59
CA ILE A 479 -0.92 -24.54 1.82
C ILE A 479 -2.04 -24.77 2.84
N ILE A 480 -3.31 -24.67 2.41
CA ILE A 480 -4.47 -24.69 3.30
C ILE A 480 -4.95 -26.11 3.64
N THR A 481 -4.75 -27.11 2.78
CA THR A 481 -5.18 -28.49 3.04
C THR A 481 -4.11 -29.34 3.72
N GLY A 482 -2.83 -29.00 3.57
CA GLY A 482 -1.70 -29.77 4.12
C GLY A 482 -1.04 -30.70 3.13
#